data_AF-A0A4U3KTM2-F1
#
_entry.id   AF-A0A4U3KTM2-F1
#
_cell.length_a   1.000
_cell.length_b   1.000
_cell.length_c   1.000
_cell.angle_alpha   90.00
_cell.angle_beta   90.00
_cell.angle_gamma   90.00
#
_symmetry.space_group_name_H-M   'P 1'
#
loop_
_entity.id
_entity.type
_entity.pdbx_description
1 polymer ?
#
loop_
_entity_poly.entity_id
_entity_poly.type
_entity_poly.pdbx_seq_one_letter_code
_entity_poly.pdbx_strand_id
1 'polypeptide(L)'
;MKKRMIGIILMSLGGLLLIAGAMLFKTSGQRKSLESNEIDKIIEVAIADGVLTNNERNKIREIANKNNIDADKVIQQTEERLNKLNIDSETELVDYKKKNGLDFEKYIVQKFNKQYFKIKHWAGDKYVNGHYAETTPQPDILFEFNLKGETTAFALECKWRKQLYKNGVEFASKEQFDRYNNFEKTKKIPVFIAIGIGGTGGSPENVYLIPLREIKSNFIYFVDLKKYEKEKNTNFYFNTGTLTLK
;
A
#
# COMPACT_ATOMS: atom_id res chain seq x y z
N MET A 1 -56.31 -37.50 -3.60
CA MET A 1 -55.73 -36.13 -3.70
C MET A 1 -54.51 -35.89 -2.79
N LYS A 2 -54.50 -36.31 -1.51
CA LYS A 2 -53.38 -36.03 -0.57
C LYS A 2 -51.98 -36.48 -1.03
N LYS A 3 -51.82 -37.69 -1.62
CA LYS A 3 -50.50 -38.19 -2.06
C LYS A 3 -49.86 -37.39 -3.22
N ARG A 4 -50.66 -36.89 -4.17
CA ARG A 4 -50.18 -36.04 -5.27
C ARG A 4 -49.70 -34.67 -4.77
N MET A 5 -50.37 -34.11 -3.76
CA MET A 5 -50.02 -32.83 -3.15
C MET A 5 -48.70 -32.91 -2.37
N ILE A 6 -48.47 -34.01 -1.64
CA ILE A 6 -47.20 -34.28 -0.94
C ILE A 6 -46.02 -34.41 -1.92
N GLY A 7 -46.22 -35.08 -3.06
CA GLY A 7 -45.18 -35.21 -4.08
C GLY A 7 -44.76 -33.87 -4.70
N ILE A 8 -45.73 -32.97 -4.95
CA ILE A 8 -45.44 -31.62 -5.47
C ILE A 8 -44.67 -30.79 -4.44
N ILE A 9 -45.03 -30.88 -3.16
CA ILE A 9 -44.33 -30.18 -2.05
C ILE A 9 -42.89 -30.70 -1.89
N LEU A 10 -42.67 -32.01 -2.00
CA LEU A 10 -41.32 -32.60 -1.91
C LEU A 10 -40.45 -32.18 -3.11
N MET A 11 -41.02 -32.12 -4.32
CA MET A 11 -40.28 -31.67 -5.51
C MET A 11 -39.93 -30.17 -5.44
N SER A 12 -40.83 -29.32 -4.95
CA SER A 12 -40.54 -27.89 -4.79
C SER A 12 -39.49 -27.64 -3.70
N LEU A 13 -39.52 -28.40 -2.60
CA LEU A 13 -38.50 -28.34 -1.55
C LEU A 13 -37.13 -28.80 -2.04
N GLY A 14 -37.08 -29.87 -2.84
CA GLY A 14 -35.86 -30.35 -3.48
C GLY A 14 -35.26 -29.33 -4.45
N GLY A 15 -36.09 -28.65 -5.23
CA GLY A 15 -35.66 -27.55 -6.12
C GLY A 15 -35.07 -26.36 -5.36
N LEU A 16 -35.69 -25.96 -4.24
CA LEU A 16 -35.18 -24.89 -3.37
C LEU A 16 -33.82 -25.23 -2.75
N LEU A 17 -33.65 -26.47 -2.27
CA LEU A 17 -32.38 -26.94 -1.71
C LEU A 17 -31.27 -27.00 -2.77
N LEU A 18 -31.59 -27.39 -4.00
CA LEU A 18 -30.64 -27.37 -5.13
C LEU A 18 -30.18 -25.95 -5.47
N ILE A 19 -31.10 -24.99 -5.51
CA ILE A 19 -30.78 -23.58 -5.79
C ILE A 19 -29.91 -23.01 -4.67
N ALA A 20 -30.26 -23.24 -3.41
CA ALA A 20 -29.46 -22.80 -2.26
C ALA A 20 -28.05 -23.44 -2.28
N GLY A 21 -27.95 -24.74 -2.58
CA GLY A 21 -26.68 -25.44 -2.71
C GLY A 21 -25.80 -24.88 -3.84
N ALA A 22 -26.38 -24.58 -5.00
CA ALA A 22 -25.67 -23.98 -6.12
C ALA A 22 -25.17 -22.56 -5.81
N MET A 23 -25.98 -21.74 -5.11
CA MET A 23 -25.54 -20.40 -4.67
C MET A 23 -24.39 -20.48 -3.66
N LEU A 24 -24.47 -21.39 -2.68
CA LEU A 24 -23.40 -21.59 -1.70
C LEU A 24 -22.11 -22.08 -2.36
N PHE A 25 -22.19 -23.01 -3.31
CA PHE A 25 -21.02 -23.51 -4.06
C PHE A 25 -20.38 -22.43 -4.94
N LYS A 26 -21.17 -21.61 -5.63
CA LYS A 26 -20.66 -20.48 -6.43
C LYS A 26 -19.98 -19.43 -5.55
N THR A 27 -20.57 -19.14 -4.39
CA THR A 27 -20.04 -18.15 -3.44
C THR A 27 -18.75 -18.65 -2.78
N SER A 28 -18.66 -19.93 -2.43
CA SER A 28 -17.43 -20.53 -1.86
C SER A 28 -16.28 -20.57 -2.88
N GLY A 29 -16.57 -20.89 -4.14
CA GLY A 29 -15.60 -20.85 -5.24
C GLY A 29 -15.05 -19.43 -5.50
N GLN A 30 -15.92 -18.42 -5.51
CA GLN A 30 -15.50 -17.02 -5.63
C GLN A 30 -14.68 -16.53 -4.44
N ARG A 31 -15.03 -16.94 -3.22
CA ARG A 31 -14.28 -16.55 -2.02
C ARG A 31 -12.87 -17.14 -2.00
N LYS A 32 -12.72 -18.42 -2.36
CA LYS A 32 -11.43 -19.10 -2.41
C LYS A 32 -10.49 -18.51 -3.46
N SER A 33 -11.02 -18.04 -4.60
CA SER A 33 -10.22 -17.37 -5.62
C SER A 33 -9.79 -15.96 -5.22
N LEU A 34 -10.67 -15.19 -4.55
CA LEU A 34 -10.34 -13.87 -4.00
C LEU A 34 -9.21 -13.96 -2.96
N GLU A 35 -9.30 -14.91 -2.02
CA GLU A 35 -8.33 -15.07 -0.94
C GLU A 35 -6.99 -15.64 -1.44
N SER A 36 -6.99 -16.52 -2.46
CA SER A 36 -5.76 -16.95 -3.16
C SER A 36 -5.06 -15.77 -3.85
N ASN A 37 -5.82 -14.90 -4.52
CA ASN A 37 -5.27 -13.71 -5.16
C ASN A 37 -4.63 -12.73 -4.15
N GLU A 38 -5.13 -12.68 -2.92
CA GLU A 38 -4.54 -11.86 -1.85
C GLU A 38 -3.18 -12.39 -1.39
N ILE A 39 -3.04 -13.72 -1.22
CA ILE A 39 -1.74 -14.33 -0.89
C ILE A 39 -0.73 -14.06 -2.01
N ASP A 40 -1.09 -14.32 -3.26
CA ASP A 40 -0.21 -14.08 -4.41
C ASP A 40 0.22 -12.62 -4.49
N LYS A 41 -0.70 -11.70 -4.20
CA LYS A 41 -0.42 -10.27 -4.14
C LYS A 41 0.60 -9.94 -3.05
N ILE A 42 0.48 -10.50 -1.85
CA ILE A 42 1.46 -10.27 -0.77
C ILE A 42 2.84 -10.79 -1.18
N ILE A 43 2.91 -11.98 -1.77
CA ILE A 43 4.15 -12.62 -2.21
C ILE A 43 4.85 -11.76 -3.28
N GLU A 44 4.13 -11.30 -4.29
CA GLU A 44 4.74 -10.51 -5.37
C GLU A 44 5.14 -9.10 -4.91
N VAL A 45 4.41 -8.51 -3.96
CA VAL A 45 4.81 -7.26 -3.29
C VAL A 45 6.10 -7.49 -2.49
N ALA A 46 6.20 -8.60 -1.75
CA ALA A 46 7.42 -8.97 -1.05
C ALA A 46 8.60 -9.15 -2.03
N ILE A 47 8.37 -9.72 -3.22
CA ILE A 47 9.38 -9.82 -4.28
C ILE A 47 9.78 -8.44 -4.81
N ALA A 48 8.84 -7.52 -5.03
CA ALA A 48 9.13 -6.15 -5.48
C ALA A 48 9.89 -5.33 -4.42
N ASP A 49 9.61 -5.60 -3.14
CA ASP A 49 10.33 -5.04 -1.99
C ASP A 49 11.65 -5.77 -1.71
N GLY A 50 11.85 -6.97 -2.29
CA GLY A 50 13.01 -7.83 -2.10
C GLY A 50 13.07 -8.54 -0.73
N VAL A 51 11.98 -8.54 0.04
CA VAL A 51 11.93 -9.11 1.40
C VAL A 51 10.52 -9.53 1.78
N LEU A 52 10.39 -10.63 2.52
CA LEU A 52 9.16 -11.03 3.20
C LEU A 52 9.25 -10.63 4.68
N THR A 53 8.43 -9.68 5.12
CA THR A 53 8.44 -9.16 6.50
C THR A 53 7.54 -10.00 7.44
N ASN A 54 7.77 -9.91 8.75
CA ASN A 54 6.91 -10.55 9.76
C ASN A 54 5.42 -10.15 9.62
N ASN A 55 5.14 -8.90 9.28
CA ASN A 55 3.76 -8.44 9.06
C ASN A 55 3.12 -9.11 7.83
N GLU A 56 3.89 -9.26 6.75
CA GLU A 56 3.44 -9.98 5.55
C GLU A 56 3.28 -11.47 5.84
N ARG A 57 4.17 -12.10 6.62
CA ARG A 57 4.00 -13.50 7.09
C ARG A 57 2.74 -13.67 7.91
N ASN A 58 2.46 -12.75 8.84
CA ASN A 58 1.25 -12.83 9.66
C ASN A 58 -0.01 -12.71 8.80
N LYS A 59 -0.02 -11.83 7.80
CA LYS A 59 -1.12 -11.75 6.83
C LYS A 59 -1.25 -13.02 6.00
N ILE A 60 -0.14 -13.58 5.50
CA ILE A 60 -0.14 -14.86 4.78
C ILE A 60 -0.72 -15.96 5.67
N ARG A 61 -0.30 -16.07 6.94
CA ARG A 61 -0.83 -17.05 7.89
C ARG A 61 -2.32 -16.86 8.14
N GLU A 62 -2.77 -15.63 8.36
CA GLU A 62 -4.18 -15.33 8.56
C GLU A 62 -5.03 -15.80 7.37
N ILE A 63 -4.62 -15.44 6.16
CA ILE A 63 -5.34 -15.80 4.94
C ILE A 63 -5.22 -17.30 4.64
N ALA A 64 -4.04 -17.90 4.82
CA ALA A 64 -3.81 -19.32 4.56
C ALA A 64 -4.60 -20.22 5.53
N ASN A 65 -4.60 -19.89 6.82
CA ASN A 65 -5.39 -20.61 7.84
C ASN A 65 -6.89 -20.56 7.54
N LYS A 66 -7.39 -19.40 7.11
CA LYS A 66 -8.79 -19.23 6.69
C LYS A 66 -9.16 -20.11 5.49
N ASN A 67 -8.18 -20.52 4.68
CA ASN A 67 -8.36 -21.30 3.45
C ASN A 67 -7.94 -22.76 3.56
N ASN A 68 -7.53 -23.24 4.75
CA ASN A 68 -6.89 -24.55 4.93
C ASN A 68 -5.70 -24.75 3.97
N ILE A 69 -4.95 -23.68 3.69
CA ILE A 69 -3.69 -23.71 2.96
C ILE A 69 -2.57 -23.80 3.99
N ASP A 70 -1.55 -24.61 3.68
CA ASP A 70 -0.35 -24.71 4.50
C ASP A 70 0.45 -23.40 4.42
N ALA A 71 0.28 -22.55 5.44
CA ALA A 71 0.90 -21.24 5.50
C ALA A 71 2.43 -21.31 5.50
N ASP A 72 2.99 -22.29 6.21
CA ASP A 72 4.44 -22.43 6.36
C ASP A 72 5.07 -22.87 5.04
N LYS A 73 4.40 -23.75 4.28
CA LYS A 73 4.83 -24.10 2.92
C LYS A 73 4.82 -22.89 1.97
N VAL A 74 3.80 -22.04 2.04
CA VAL A 74 3.71 -20.82 1.21
C VAL A 74 4.82 -19.83 1.57
N ILE A 75 5.07 -19.62 2.87
CA ILE A 75 6.14 -18.76 3.36
C ILE A 75 7.50 -19.30 2.90
N GLN A 76 7.76 -20.59 3.09
CA GLN A 76 9.00 -21.24 2.68
C GLN A 76 9.26 -21.09 1.17
N GLN A 77 8.25 -21.33 0.32
CA GLN A 77 8.39 -21.16 -1.13
C GLN A 77 8.68 -19.70 -1.53
N THR A 78 8.09 -18.75 -0.80
CA THR A 78 8.33 -17.32 -1.02
C THR A 78 9.74 -16.94 -0.63
N GLU A 79 10.22 -17.41 0.52
CA GLU A 79 11.59 -17.22 1.00
C GLU A 79 12.61 -17.86 0.06
N GLU A 80 12.37 -19.07 -0.44
CA GLU A 80 13.23 -19.72 -1.43
C GLU A 80 13.31 -18.91 -2.74
N ARG A 81 12.18 -18.31 -3.17
CA ARG A 81 12.13 -17.46 -4.36
C ARG A 81 12.88 -16.14 -4.14
N LEU A 82 12.78 -15.55 -2.95
CA LEU A 82 13.55 -14.37 -2.55
C LEU A 82 15.04 -14.66 -2.43
N ASN A 83 15.43 -15.77 -1.79
CA ASN A 83 16.82 -16.21 -1.64
C ASN A 83 17.48 -16.54 -2.99
N LYS A 84 16.70 -17.04 -3.96
CA LYS A 84 17.17 -17.21 -5.35
C LYS A 84 17.37 -15.87 -6.08
N LEU A 85 16.68 -14.82 -5.66
CA LEU A 85 16.72 -13.49 -6.27
C LEU A 85 17.73 -12.55 -5.59
N ASN A 86 18.01 -12.73 -4.29
CA ASN A 86 18.96 -11.95 -3.51
C ASN A 86 19.65 -12.83 -2.46
N ILE A 87 20.98 -12.74 -2.39
CA ILE A 87 21.83 -13.38 -1.38
C ILE A 87 21.91 -12.43 -0.19
N ASP A 88 20.93 -12.39 0.72
CA ASP A 88 21.06 -11.69 2.01
C ASP A 88 20.07 -12.28 3.02
N SER A 89 20.43 -12.26 4.31
CA SER A 89 19.58 -12.79 5.38
C SER A 89 18.35 -11.91 5.64
N GLU A 90 17.26 -12.48 6.15
CA GLU A 90 16.00 -11.75 6.41
C GLU A 90 16.21 -10.49 7.26
N THR A 91 17.05 -10.58 8.30
CA THR A 91 17.35 -9.45 9.19
C THR A 91 18.01 -8.30 8.44
N GLU A 92 18.99 -8.60 7.59
CA GLU A 92 19.67 -7.60 6.75
C GLU A 92 18.72 -6.96 5.74
N LEU A 93 17.80 -7.73 5.18
CA LEU A 93 16.81 -7.25 4.21
C LEU A 93 15.73 -6.35 4.84
N VAL A 94 15.26 -6.66 6.05
CA VAL A 94 14.32 -5.80 6.79
C VAL A 94 15.00 -4.47 7.13
N ASP A 95 16.24 -4.51 7.60
CA ASP A 95 17.02 -3.32 7.88
C ASP A 95 17.31 -2.52 6.60
N TYR A 96 17.57 -3.20 5.48
CA TYR A 96 17.71 -2.58 4.17
C TYR A 96 16.43 -1.83 3.76
N LYS A 97 15.24 -2.43 3.85
CA LYS A 97 13.97 -1.77 3.48
C LYS A 97 13.68 -0.57 4.37
N LYS A 98 13.83 -0.71 5.69
CA LYS A 98 13.65 0.39 6.65
C LYS A 98 14.62 1.53 6.36
N LYS A 99 15.90 1.20 6.14
CA LYS A 99 16.93 2.17 5.79
C LYS A 99 16.59 2.90 4.49
N ASN A 100 16.21 2.19 3.44
CA ASN A 100 15.86 2.81 2.16
C ASN A 100 14.57 3.64 2.23
N GLY A 101 13.57 3.23 3.01
CA GLY A 101 12.39 4.06 3.29
C GLY A 101 12.78 5.40 3.91
N LEU A 102 13.53 5.35 5.02
CA LEU A 102 14.00 6.54 5.71
C LEU A 102 14.94 7.40 4.84
N ASP A 103 15.83 6.79 4.08
CA ASP A 103 16.72 7.52 3.19
C ASP A 103 15.97 8.17 2.02
N PHE A 104 14.85 7.58 1.58
CA PHE A 104 13.96 8.21 0.60
C PHE A 104 13.19 9.39 1.19
N GLU A 105 12.69 9.29 2.42
CA GLU A 105 12.10 10.45 3.12
C GLU A 105 13.09 11.61 3.20
N LYS A 106 14.34 11.33 3.62
CA LYS A 106 15.42 12.35 3.64
C LYS A 106 15.69 12.94 2.27
N TYR A 107 15.75 12.09 1.23
CA TYR A 107 15.93 12.55 -0.15
C TYR A 107 14.82 13.52 -0.56
N ILE A 108 13.56 13.22 -0.28
CA ILE A 108 12.41 14.07 -0.59
C ILE A 108 12.48 15.39 0.19
N VAL A 109 12.76 15.35 1.49
CA VAL A 109 12.91 16.55 2.33
C VAL A 109 13.95 17.53 1.76
N GLN A 110 15.08 17.01 1.27
CA GLN A 110 16.16 17.83 0.74
C GLN A 110 15.79 18.57 -0.56
N LYS A 111 14.71 18.18 -1.26
CA LYS A 111 14.22 18.87 -2.46
C LYS A 111 13.42 20.13 -2.15
N PHE A 112 13.06 20.35 -0.89
CA PHE A 112 12.34 21.54 -0.46
C PHE A 112 13.29 22.59 0.13
N ASN A 113 13.24 23.81 -0.40
CA ASN A 113 14.07 24.90 0.09
C ASN A 113 13.64 25.32 1.51
N LYS A 114 14.52 25.09 2.49
CA LYS A 114 14.30 25.42 3.92
C LYS A 114 13.90 26.88 4.21
N GLN A 115 14.16 27.81 3.29
CA GLN A 115 13.72 29.20 3.43
C GLN A 115 12.19 29.33 3.37
N TYR A 116 11.54 28.49 2.56
CA TYR A 116 10.10 28.55 2.33
C TYR A 116 9.34 27.40 2.97
N PHE A 117 10.00 26.25 3.18
CA PHE A 117 9.36 25.04 3.69
C PHE A 117 9.89 24.69 5.08
N LYS A 118 8.98 24.53 6.03
CA LYS A 118 9.26 24.07 7.39
C LYS A 118 8.60 22.72 7.63
N ILE A 119 9.33 21.76 8.18
CA ILE A 119 8.76 20.50 8.64
C ILE A 119 8.08 20.74 9.98
N LYS A 120 6.77 20.46 10.05
CA LYS A 120 5.97 20.55 11.28
C LYS A 120 5.90 19.21 11.98
N HIS A 121 5.75 18.14 11.21
CA HIS A 121 5.78 16.77 11.69
C HIS A 121 6.59 15.93 10.72
N TRP A 122 7.36 15.02 11.29
CA TRP A 122 8.00 13.91 10.60
C TRP A 122 7.67 12.68 11.43
N ALA A 123 6.67 11.92 10.98
CA ALA A 123 6.23 10.71 11.63
C ALA A 123 7.37 9.69 11.65
N GLY A 124 7.40 8.88 12.70
CA GLY A 124 8.35 7.79 12.81
C GLY A 124 7.66 6.58 13.39
N ASP A 125 8.22 5.41 13.07
CA ASP A 125 7.74 4.12 13.56
C ASP A 125 8.20 3.88 15.01
N LYS A 126 7.60 4.63 15.94
CA LYS A 126 7.74 4.37 17.38
C LYS A 126 6.52 3.59 17.86
N TYR A 127 6.73 2.30 18.12
CA TYR A 127 5.71 1.38 18.63
C TYR A 127 6.27 0.58 19.81
N VAL A 128 5.49 0.48 20.90
CA VAL A 128 5.80 -0.39 22.04
C VAL A 128 4.49 -0.99 22.56
N ASN A 129 4.38 -2.33 22.56
CA ASN A 129 3.26 -3.06 23.19
C ASN A 129 1.85 -2.56 22.81
N GLY A 130 1.60 -2.29 21.53
CA GLY A 130 0.31 -1.80 21.07
C GLY A 130 0.17 -0.28 21.09
N HIS A 131 1.06 0.43 21.78
CA HIS A 131 1.05 1.89 21.84
C HIS A 131 1.86 2.46 20.67
N TYR A 132 1.22 3.34 19.92
CA TYR A 132 1.83 4.16 18.87
C TYR A 132 1.34 5.59 19.03
N ALA A 133 2.12 6.55 18.53
CA ALA A 133 1.71 7.95 18.56
C ALA A 133 0.49 8.17 17.63
N GLU A 134 -0.40 9.10 17.97
CA GLU A 134 -1.53 9.47 17.10
C GLU A 134 -1.11 9.93 15.69
N THR A 135 0.15 10.31 15.53
CA THR A 135 0.77 10.69 14.25
C THR A 135 1.24 9.50 13.43
N THR A 136 1.50 8.34 14.03
CA THR A 136 1.95 7.12 13.33
C THR A 136 1.03 6.70 12.17
N PRO A 137 -0.31 6.80 12.25
CA PRO A 137 -1.17 6.47 11.11
C PRO A 137 -1.37 7.60 10.10
N GLN A 138 -0.77 8.78 10.30
CA GLN A 138 -0.85 9.95 9.41
C GLN A 138 0.24 9.88 8.33
N PRO A 139 0.17 10.70 7.26
CA PRO A 139 1.25 10.74 6.28
C PRO A 139 2.60 11.09 6.90
N ASP A 140 3.68 10.52 6.35
CA ASP A 140 5.03 10.60 6.91
C ASP A 140 5.50 12.00 7.28
N ILE A 141 5.23 13.02 6.45
CA ILE A 141 5.76 14.38 6.63
C ILE A 141 4.65 15.41 6.48
N LEU A 142 4.57 16.37 7.41
CA LEU A 142 3.75 17.56 7.28
C LEU A 142 4.64 18.79 7.08
N PHE A 143 4.50 19.44 5.92
CA PHE A 143 5.16 20.69 5.60
C PHE A 143 4.24 21.89 5.84
N GLU A 144 4.86 22.98 6.27
CA GLU A 144 4.31 24.34 6.25
C GLU A 144 5.12 25.14 5.22
N PHE A 145 4.45 25.60 4.17
CA PHE A 145 5.00 26.47 3.15
C PHE A 145 4.66 27.92 3.47
N ASN A 146 5.68 28.78 3.49
CA ASN A 146 5.53 30.21 3.70
C ASN A 146 6.08 30.99 2.50
N LEU A 147 5.23 31.82 1.91
CA LEU A 147 5.62 32.73 0.84
C LEU A 147 4.88 34.06 0.99
N LYS A 148 5.63 35.17 1.02
CA LYS A 148 5.07 36.53 1.11
C LYS A 148 4.10 36.73 2.29
N GLY A 149 4.33 36.04 3.41
CA GLY A 149 3.48 36.12 4.61
C GLY A 149 2.27 35.19 4.59
N GLU A 150 1.95 34.56 3.47
CA GLU A 150 0.94 33.51 3.40
C GLU A 150 1.53 32.17 3.84
N THR A 151 0.78 31.44 4.64
CA THR A 151 1.18 30.13 5.15
C THR A 151 0.18 29.07 4.71
N THR A 152 0.65 27.99 4.09
CA THR A 152 -0.17 26.86 3.64
C THR A 152 0.50 25.56 4.01
N ALA A 153 -0.29 24.58 4.47
CA ALA A 153 0.23 23.26 4.80
C ALA A 153 -0.05 22.23 3.69
N PHE A 154 0.83 21.25 3.57
CA PHE A 154 0.59 20.02 2.80
C PHE A 154 1.33 18.85 3.46
N ALA A 155 0.85 17.63 3.24
CA ALA A 155 1.46 16.42 3.77
C ALA A 155 2.01 15.53 2.65
N LEU A 156 3.03 14.74 2.96
CA LEU A 156 3.65 13.77 2.08
C LEU A 156 3.64 12.39 2.73
N GLU A 157 3.22 11.39 1.98
CA GLU A 157 3.52 9.98 2.23
C GLU A 157 4.66 9.57 1.28
N CYS A 158 5.72 8.95 1.81
CA CYS A 158 6.89 8.54 1.05
C CYS A 158 6.91 7.02 0.87
N LYS A 159 7.07 6.59 -0.38
CA LYS A 159 7.20 5.17 -0.70
C LYS A 159 8.30 4.90 -1.70
N TRP A 160 9.32 4.17 -1.28
CA TRP A 160 10.34 3.65 -2.18
C TRP A 160 10.09 2.18 -2.53
N ARG A 161 10.42 1.81 -3.78
CA ARG A 161 10.34 0.46 -4.34
C ARG A 161 11.59 0.18 -5.15
N LYS A 162 12.20 -0.99 -4.98
CA LYS A 162 13.32 -1.40 -5.82
C LYS A 162 12.89 -1.58 -7.28
N GLN A 163 11.71 -2.14 -7.49
CA GLN A 163 11.14 -2.39 -8.82
C GLN A 163 9.62 -2.26 -8.83
N LEU A 164 9.04 -2.19 -10.03
CA LEU A 164 7.60 -2.17 -10.22
C LEU A 164 6.97 -3.52 -9.87
N TYR A 165 5.71 -3.49 -9.43
CA TYR A 165 4.85 -4.64 -9.22
C TYR A 165 3.68 -4.59 -10.20
N LYS A 166 3.47 -5.64 -11.02
CA LYS A 166 2.39 -5.70 -12.04
C LYS A 166 2.24 -4.41 -12.87
N ASN A 167 3.37 -3.91 -13.40
CA ASN A 167 3.44 -2.65 -14.16
C ASN A 167 2.98 -1.42 -13.37
N GLY A 168 3.11 -1.41 -12.05
CA GLY A 168 2.70 -0.31 -11.19
C GLY A 168 3.33 -0.37 -9.81
N VAL A 169 2.72 0.34 -8.87
CA VAL A 169 3.18 0.43 -7.49
C VAL A 169 1.99 0.33 -6.55
N GLU A 170 2.02 -0.64 -5.64
CA GLU A 170 1.22 -0.60 -4.42
C GLU A 170 1.96 0.25 -3.38
N PHE A 171 1.44 1.43 -3.11
CA PHE A 171 2.13 2.40 -2.24
C PHE A 171 1.70 2.31 -0.78
N ALA A 172 0.55 1.71 -0.50
CA ALA A 172 -0.04 1.61 0.83
C ALA A 172 -0.97 0.39 0.91
N SER A 173 -1.30 -0.08 2.11
CA SER A 173 -2.46 -0.96 2.30
C SER A 173 -3.76 -0.22 1.98
N LYS A 174 -4.86 -0.95 1.79
CA LYS A 174 -6.18 -0.31 1.60
C LYS A 174 -6.55 0.53 2.82
N GLU A 175 -6.31 0.04 4.04
CA GLU A 175 -6.61 0.79 5.26
C GLU A 175 -5.76 2.05 5.38
N GLN A 176 -4.47 1.99 5.01
CA GLN A 176 -3.60 3.17 4.95
C GLN A 176 -4.12 4.19 3.95
N PHE A 177 -4.46 3.76 2.74
CA PHE A 177 -5.03 4.64 1.72
C PHE A 177 -6.33 5.30 2.19
N ASP A 178 -7.23 4.56 2.81
CA ASP A 178 -8.47 5.10 3.37
C ASP A 178 -8.20 6.13 4.49
N ARG A 179 -7.18 5.88 5.33
CA ARG A 179 -6.75 6.84 6.36
C ARG A 179 -6.19 8.13 5.77
N TYR A 180 -5.37 8.05 4.73
CA TYR A 180 -4.83 9.25 4.07
C TYR A 180 -5.95 10.08 3.43
N ASN A 181 -6.92 9.41 2.80
CA ASN A 181 -8.11 10.09 2.26
C ASN A 181 -8.92 10.78 3.35
N ASN A 182 -9.10 10.11 4.49
CA ASN A 182 -9.79 10.71 5.64
C ASN A 182 -9.00 11.88 6.24
N PHE A 183 -7.68 11.78 6.33
CA PHE A 183 -6.79 12.85 6.78
C PHE A 183 -6.96 14.08 5.88
N GLU A 184 -6.83 13.93 4.56
CA GLU A 184 -6.97 15.04 3.60
C GLU A 184 -8.31 15.75 3.74
N LYS A 185 -9.41 14.98 3.81
CA LYS A 185 -10.78 15.51 3.94
C LYS A 185 -11.02 16.23 5.27
N THR A 186 -10.62 15.61 6.39
CA THR A 186 -10.94 16.13 7.73
C THR A 186 -10.03 17.28 8.13
N LYS A 187 -8.74 17.20 7.81
CA LYS A 187 -7.77 18.26 8.12
C LYS A 187 -7.79 19.38 7.09
N LYS A 188 -8.37 19.15 5.90
CA LYS A 188 -8.34 20.10 4.77
C LYS A 188 -6.89 20.46 4.38
N ILE A 189 -5.99 19.50 4.50
CA ILE A 189 -4.57 19.62 4.15
C ILE A 189 -4.34 18.71 2.95
N PRO A 190 -3.87 19.23 1.80
CA PRO A 190 -3.54 18.42 0.64
C PRO A 190 -2.50 17.36 0.99
N VAL A 191 -2.72 16.12 0.55
CA VAL A 191 -1.78 15.01 0.69
C VAL A 191 -1.20 14.69 -0.67
N PHE A 192 0.11 14.43 -0.71
CA PHE A 192 0.77 13.89 -1.89
C PHE A 192 1.46 12.58 -1.56
N ILE A 193 1.48 11.68 -2.54
CA ILE A 193 2.24 10.43 -2.47
C ILE A 193 3.52 10.63 -3.26
N ALA A 194 4.65 10.58 -2.57
CA ALA A 194 5.98 10.56 -3.15
C ALA A 194 6.40 9.11 -3.41
N ILE A 195 6.66 8.77 -4.67
CA ILE A 195 7.07 7.42 -5.07
C ILE A 195 8.47 7.46 -5.66
N GLY A 196 9.39 6.72 -5.05
CA GLY A 196 10.73 6.46 -5.57
C GLY A 196 10.80 5.05 -6.16
N ILE A 197 11.33 4.92 -7.37
CA ILE A 197 11.49 3.62 -8.05
C ILE A 197 12.95 3.43 -8.45
N GLY A 198 13.47 2.22 -8.27
CA GLY A 198 14.84 1.85 -8.65
C GLY A 198 15.91 2.46 -7.75
N GLY A 199 17.18 2.19 -8.07
CA GLY A 199 18.33 2.72 -7.32
C GLY A 199 18.31 2.31 -5.84
N THR A 200 18.49 3.31 -4.97
CA THR A 200 18.37 3.22 -3.49
C THR A 200 17.45 4.34 -3.00
N GLY A 201 17.00 4.29 -1.75
CA GLY A 201 16.17 5.33 -1.15
C GLY A 201 16.80 6.72 -1.23
N GLY A 202 18.10 6.83 -0.93
CA GLY A 202 18.83 8.10 -1.03
C GLY A 202 19.19 8.53 -2.46
N SER A 203 19.06 7.64 -3.44
CA SER A 203 19.35 7.91 -4.85
C SER A 203 18.43 7.10 -5.76
N PRO A 204 17.13 7.45 -5.82
CA PRO A 204 16.16 6.73 -6.63
C PRO A 204 16.39 6.95 -8.13
N GLU A 205 16.01 5.96 -8.95
CA GLU A 205 16.11 6.08 -10.42
C GLU A 205 15.03 6.98 -11.01
N ASN A 206 13.83 6.95 -10.44
CA ASN A 206 12.74 7.83 -10.82
C ASN A 206 12.00 8.28 -9.57
N VAL A 207 11.45 9.50 -9.62
CA VAL A 207 10.69 10.10 -8.51
C VAL A 207 9.39 10.67 -9.07
N TYR A 208 8.29 10.37 -8.39
CA TYR A 208 6.96 10.82 -8.75
C TYR A 208 6.31 11.51 -7.55
N LEU A 209 5.57 12.60 -7.79
CA LEU A 209 4.78 13.28 -6.77
C LEU A 209 3.33 13.40 -7.25
N ILE A 210 2.44 12.62 -6.66
CA ILE A 210 1.04 12.53 -7.08
C ILE A 210 0.14 13.12 -6.01
N PRO A 211 -0.76 14.06 -6.31
CA PRO A 211 -1.79 14.50 -5.37
C PRO A 211 -2.71 13.33 -5.01
N LEU A 212 -3.01 13.11 -3.73
CA LEU A 212 -3.83 11.98 -3.28
C LEU A 212 -5.21 11.98 -3.94
N ARG A 213 -5.82 13.15 -4.12
CA ARG A 213 -7.10 13.34 -4.83
C ARG A 213 -7.13 12.79 -6.27
N GLU A 214 -5.99 12.59 -6.91
CA GLU A 214 -5.88 12.04 -8.27
C GLU A 214 -5.74 10.50 -8.26
N ILE A 215 -5.59 9.89 -7.09
CA ILE A 215 -5.34 8.47 -6.92
C ILE A 215 -6.67 7.76 -6.61
N LYS A 216 -7.03 6.77 -7.42
CA LYS A 216 -8.32 6.05 -7.31
C LYS A 216 -8.27 4.84 -6.39
N SER A 217 -7.09 4.28 -6.14
CA SER A 217 -6.90 3.08 -5.32
C SER A 217 -5.51 3.07 -4.71
N ASN A 218 -5.23 2.15 -3.78
CA ASN A 218 -3.92 1.99 -3.16
C ASN A 218 -2.83 1.42 -4.12
N PHE A 219 -3.19 1.15 -5.38
CA PHE A 219 -2.30 0.75 -6.46
C PHE A 219 -2.36 1.78 -7.61
N ILE A 220 -1.19 2.11 -8.17
CA ILE A 220 -1.06 3.06 -9.28
C ILE A 220 -0.29 2.39 -10.42
N TYR A 221 -0.88 2.36 -11.62
CA TYR A 221 -0.20 1.85 -12.81
C TYR A 221 0.91 2.80 -13.25
N PHE A 222 2.00 2.25 -13.78
CA PHE A 222 3.16 3.01 -14.22
C PHE A 222 2.82 4.03 -15.32
N VAL A 223 1.89 3.69 -16.21
CA VAL A 223 1.40 4.63 -17.24
C VAL A 223 0.78 5.88 -16.62
N ASP A 224 0.09 5.74 -15.49
CA ASP A 224 -0.53 6.85 -14.77
C ASP A 224 0.50 7.64 -13.94
N LEU A 225 1.60 7.00 -13.52
CA LEU A 225 2.71 7.64 -12.80
C LEU A 225 3.50 8.60 -13.68
N LYS A 226 3.74 8.26 -14.95
CA LYS A 226 4.64 9.00 -15.85
C LYS A 226 4.38 10.51 -15.90
N LYS A 227 3.12 10.93 -15.88
CA LYS A 227 2.76 12.36 -15.94
C LYS A 227 3.12 13.15 -14.67
N TYR A 228 3.49 12.46 -13.59
CA TYR A 228 3.88 13.04 -12.30
C TYR A 228 5.37 12.93 -12.01
N GLU A 229 6.16 12.50 -13.00
CA GLU A 229 7.61 12.35 -12.86
C GLU A 229 8.29 13.68 -12.56
N LYS A 230 9.32 13.63 -11.72
CA LYS A 230 10.13 14.76 -11.30
C LYS A 230 11.55 14.62 -11.77
N GLU A 231 12.12 15.73 -12.22
CA GLU A 231 13.53 15.81 -12.54
C GLU A 231 14.35 15.69 -11.25
N LYS A 232 15.41 14.88 -11.28
CA LYS A 232 16.21 14.58 -10.09
C LYS A 232 16.95 15.80 -9.54
N ASN A 233 17.36 16.71 -10.41
CA ASN A 233 18.28 17.79 -10.05
C ASN A 233 17.59 19.12 -9.79
N THR A 234 16.26 19.12 -9.65
CA THR A 234 15.48 20.32 -9.38
C THR A 234 14.87 20.26 -7.99
N ASN A 235 14.66 21.44 -7.40
CA ASN A 235 13.89 21.58 -6.18
C ASN A 235 12.39 21.49 -6.50
N PHE A 236 11.61 21.06 -5.52
CA PHE A 236 10.16 21.03 -5.65
C PHE A 236 9.55 22.37 -5.28
N TYR A 237 8.52 22.75 -6.02
CA TYR A 237 7.79 24.01 -5.82
C TYR A 237 6.33 23.71 -5.54
N PHE A 238 5.78 24.33 -4.49
CA PHE A 238 4.36 24.22 -4.17
C PHE A 238 3.59 25.38 -4.80
N ASN A 239 2.65 25.05 -5.68
CA ASN A 239 1.72 26.02 -6.24
C ASN A 239 0.47 26.09 -5.36
N THR A 240 0.30 27.21 -4.64
CA THR A 240 -0.82 27.41 -3.71
C THR A 240 -2.16 27.58 -4.42
N GLY A 241 -2.18 28.08 -5.66
CA GLY A 241 -3.41 28.26 -6.44
C GLY A 241 -3.99 26.95 -6.95
N THR A 242 -3.13 26.03 -7.41
CA THR A 242 -3.56 24.71 -7.92
C THR A 242 -3.43 23.59 -6.88
N LEU A 243 -2.79 23.85 -5.74
CA LEU A 243 -2.43 22.86 -4.72
C LEU A 243 -1.69 21.67 -5.36
N THR A 244 -0.64 21.97 -6.11
CA THR A 244 0.20 20.95 -6.78
C THR A 244 1.68 21.17 -6.50
N LEU A 245 2.44 20.06 -6.44
CA LEU A 245 3.89 20.08 -6.39
C LEU A 245 4.45 19.99 -7.80
N LYS A 246 5.24 20.99 -8.20
CA LYS A 246 5.94 21.08 -9.48
C LYS A 246 7.40 20.72 -9.30
#